data_AF-J5K1R9-F1
#
_entry.id   AF-J5K1R9-F1
#
_cell.length_a   1.000
_cell.length_b   1.000
_cell.length_c   1.000
_cell.angle_alpha   90.00
_cell.angle_beta   90.00
_cell.angle_gamma   90.00
#
_symmetry.space_group_name_H-M   'P 1'
#
loop_
_entity.id
_entity.type
_entity.pdbx_description
1 polymer ?
#
loop_
_entity_poly.entity_id
_entity_poly.type
_entity_poly.pdbx_seq_one_letter_code
_entity_poly.pdbx_strand_id
1 'polypeptide(L)'
;MKWAQHFSGKSFRQIHEAARSIRAASKTEQNREPVDEAAEQEARALQLLCEGFDREVDHCSWRVKAVPKETLQCLHGLEAGKPNSLPFSYDKEERSRQKYMAIGYRYLGFCWRAHQLGRARAKEELGMAFTTEQWGLMSDIMQEIQTELDRLLESKNKAQLLAEDSGYFSDEDSITTDDEYDGYESAEARTGLGQAIFRFMLASIQCKVGAAWYGNALLCFCAAAGIRGASEGYQEPWLYTGTLAALQWLIRP
;
A
#
# COMPACT_ATOMS: atom_id res chain seq x y z
N MET A 1 4.18 -8.15 27.11
CA MET A 1 4.33 -8.39 25.65
C MET A 1 5.59 -7.71 25.14
N LYS A 2 6.37 -8.35 24.25
CA LYS A 2 7.60 -7.75 23.66
C LYS A 2 7.33 -6.46 22.86
N TRP A 3 6.11 -6.27 22.36
CA TRP A 3 5.69 -5.03 21.68
C TRP A 3 5.74 -3.79 22.58
N ALA A 4 5.26 -3.88 23.82
CA ALA A 4 5.28 -2.75 24.75
C ALA A 4 6.71 -2.32 25.09
N GLN A 5 7.65 -3.27 25.16
CA GLN A 5 9.07 -2.98 25.34
C GLN A 5 9.67 -2.30 24.09
N HIS A 6 9.26 -2.70 22.88
CA HIS A 6 9.74 -2.13 21.62
C HIS A 6 9.43 -0.63 21.47
N PHE A 7 8.24 -0.20 21.92
CA PHE A 7 7.84 1.21 21.93
C PHE A 7 8.01 1.91 23.28
N SER A 8 8.77 1.31 24.21
CA SER A 8 9.07 1.97 25.49
C SER A 8 9.73 3.34 25.25
N GLY A 9 9.20 4.37 25.91
CA GLY A 9 9.67 5.75 25.78
C GLY A 9 9.25 6.49 24.50
N LYS A 10 8.39 5.90 23.66
CA LYS A 10 7.91 6.51 22.41
C LYS A 10 6.47 6.98 22.54
N SER A 11 6.07 7.94 21.71
CA SER A 11 4.70 8.45 21.69
C SER A 11 3.76 7.49 20.98
N PHE A 12 2.91 6.81 21.76
CA PHE A 12 1.87 5.91 21.23
C PHE A 12 0.89 6.66 20.32
N ARG A 13 0.62 7.93 20.62
CA ARG A 13 -0.22 8.80 19.78
C ARG A 13 0.40 9.00 18.40
N GLN A 14 1.69 9.34 18.33
CA GLN A 14 2.39 9.56 17.05
C GLN A 14 2.48 8.27 16.23
N ILE A 15 2.80 7.13 16.87
CA ILE A 15 2.85 5.83 16.19
C ILE A 15 1.47 5.45 15.63
N HIS A 16 0.41 5.64 16.42
CA HIS A 16 -0.94 5.35 15.99
C HIS A 16 -1.38 6.26 14.82
N GLU A 17 -1.05 7.55 14.89
CA GLU A 17 -1.33 8.52 13.83
C GLU A 17 -0.59 8.17 12.53
N ALA A 18 0.70 7.83 12.62
CA ALA A 18 1.47 7.39 11.46
C ALA A 18 0.93 6.08 10.83
N ALA A 19 0.38 5.17 11.66
CA ALA A 19 -0.20 3.89 11.24
C ALA A 19 -1.70 3.96 10.88
N ARG A 20 -2.30 5.16 10.88
CA ARG A 20 -3.69 5.36 10.42
C ARG A 20 -3.81 5.12 8.92
N SER A 21 -5.04 4.75 8.53
CA SER A 21 -5.39 4.53 7.14
C SER A 21 -5.30 5.82 6.34
N ILE A 22 -4.61 5.75 5.20
CA ILE A 22 -4.50 6.82 4.20
C ILE A 22 -5.90 7.29 3.75
N ARG A 23 -6.79 6.34 3.42
CA ARG A 23 -8.13 6.63 2.88
C ARG A 23 -9.17 7.06 3.92
N ALA A 24 -8.92 6.82 5.20
CA ALA A 24 -9.80 7.29 6.27
C ALA A 24 -9.45 8.71 6.74
N ALA A 25 -8.18 9.11 6.59
CA ALA A 25 -7.73 10.48 6.87
C ALA A 25 -8.36 11.48 5.90
N SER A 26 -8.39 11.19 4.59
CA SER A 26 -8.97 12.07 3.58
C SER A 26 -10.44 12.43 3.82
N LYS A 27 -11.27 11.49 4.30
CA LYS A 27 -12.68 11.75 4.65
C LYS A 27 -12.87 12.62 5.90
N THR A 28 -11.91 12.61 6.82
CA THR A 28 -11.97 13.41 8.06
C THR A 28 -11.34 14.80 7.85
N GLU A 29 -10.37 14.89 6.94
CA GLU A 29 -9.61 16.10 6.62
C GLU A 29 -10.27 16.97 5.54
N GLN A 30 -11.26 16.45 4.81
CA GLN A 30 -12.14 17.25 3.93
C GLN A 30 -12.85 18.43 4.65
N ASN A 31 -12.90 18.41 5.99
CA ASN A 31 -13.47 19.48 6.82
C ASN A 31 -12.40 20.45 7.41
N ARG A 32 -11.13 20.37 7.00
CA ARG A 32 -10.08 21.31 7.42
C ARG A 32 -9.78 22.30 6.30
N GLU A 33 -9.58 23.56 6.66
CA GLU A 33 -9.15 24.59 5.71
C GLU A 33 -7.80 24.19 5.07
N PRO A 34 -7.68 24.24 3.73
CA PRO A 34 -6.44 23.90 3.04
C PRO A 34 -5.52 25.12 3.09
N VAL A 35 -4.41 25.03 3.82
CA VAL A 35 -3.42 26.12 3.83
C VAL A 35 -1.98 25.64 3.72
N ASP A 36 -1.70 24.34 3.87
CA ASP A 36 -0.33 23.84 3.84
C ASP A 36 -0.06 23.01 2.57
N GLU A 37 0.68 23.60 1.62
CA GLU A 37 1.08 22.95 0.35
C GLU A 37 1.76 21.58 0.59
N ALA A 38 2.49 21.45 1.70
CA ALA A 38 3.14 20.21 2.09
C ALA A 38 2.12 19.09 2.41
N ALA A 39 0.99 19.43 3.03
CA ALA A 39 -0.06 18.47 3.36
C ALA A 39 -0.80 18.00 2.10
N GLU A 40 -1.03 18.90 1.13
CA GLU A 40 -1.59 18.53 -0.16
C GLU A 40 -0.66 17.60 -0.95
N GLN A 41 0.64 17.88 -0.93
CA GLN A 41 1.64 17.05 -1.59
C GLN A 41 1.72 15.67 -0.94
N GLU A 42 1.69 15.57 0.39
CA GLU A 42 1.58 14.28 1.10
C GLU A 42 0.31 13.54 0.70
N ALA A 43 -0.85 14.20 0.69
CA ALA A 43 -2.12 13.57 0.33
C ALA A 43 -2.08 12.99 -1.09
N ARG A 44 -1.53 13.74 -2.07
CA ARG A 44 -1.37 13.27 -3.45
C ARG A 44 -0.39 12.11 -3.56
N ALA A 45 0.76 12.18 -2.88
CA ALA A 45 1.74 11.10 -2.88
C ALA A 45 1.15 9.79 -2.32
N LEU A 46 0.41 9.88 -1.20
CA LEU A 46 -0.24 8.74 -0.59
C LEU A 46 -1.40 8.20 -1.43
N GLN A 47 -2.10 9.07 -2.19
CA GLN A 47 -3.10 8.63 -3.15
C GLN A 47 -2.48 7.81 -4.28
N LEU A 48 -1.41 8.31 -4.90
CA LEU A 48 -0.67 7.59 -5.95
C LEU A 48 -0.15 6.23 -5.44
N LEU A 49 0.36 6.19 -4.22
CA LEU A 49 0.78 4.94 -3.57
C LEU A 49 -0.38 3.95 -3.42
N CYS A 50 -1.58 4.42 -3.03
CA CYS A 50 -2.75 3.55 -2.91
C CYS A 50 -3.21 3.03 -4.27
N GLU A 51 -3.26 3.89 -5.29
CA GLU A 51 -3.67 3.50 -6.63
C GLU A 51 -2.66 2.53 -7.27
N GLY A 52 -1.35 2.78 -7.08
CA GLY A 52 -0.30 1.86 -7.52
C GLY A 52 -0.42 0.49 -6.85
N PHE A 53 -0.78 0.45 -5.57
CA PHE A 53 -1.05 -0.80 -4.86
C PHE A 53 -2.30 -1.50 -5.39
N ASP A 54 -3.38 -0.78 -5.66
CA ASP A 54 -4.62 -1.34 -6.25
C ASP A 54 -4.33 -2.01 -7.58
N ARG A 55 -3.66 -1.29 -8.50
CA ARG A 55 -3.25 -1.82 -9.81
C ARG A 55 -2.41 -3.08 -9.67
N GLU A 56 -1.48 -3.13 -8.73
CA GLU A 56 -0.63 -4.31 -8.53
C GLU A 56 -1.40 -5.49 -7.93
N VAL A 57 -2.35 -5.25 -7.02
CA VAL A 57 -3.25 -6.28 -6.50
C VAL A 57 -4.13 -6.86 -7.61
N ASP A 58 -4.69 -6.01 -8.48
CA ASP A 58 -5.52 -6.44 -9.60
C ASP A 58 -4.69 -7.22 -10.63
N HIS A 59 -3.48 -6.74 -10.93
CA HIS A 59 -2.53 -7.45 -11.80
C HIS A 59 -2.15 -8.83 -11.25
N CYS A 60 -1.85 -8.94 -9.95
CA CYS A 60 -1.58 -10.23 -9.30
C CYS A 60 -2.83 -11.14 -9.32
N SER A 61 -4.02 -10.57 -9.09
CA SER A 61 -5.29 -11.30 -9.11
C SER A 61 -5.61 -11.88 -10.48
N TRP A 62 -5.35 -11.11 -11.54
CA TRP A 62 -5.49 -11.57 -12.91
C TRP A 62 -4.53 -12.72 -13.22
N ARG A 63 -3.25 -12.59 -12.82
CA ARG A 63 -2.25 -13.64 -13.06
C ARG A 63 -2.67 -14.97 -12.48
N VAL A 64 -3.18 -15.00 -11.24
CA VAL A 64 -3.66 -16.23 -10.60
C VAL A 64 -4.78 -16.90 -11.42
N LYS A 65 -5.69 -16.12 -12.02
CA LYS A 65 -6.74 -16.66 -12.91
C LYS A 65 -6.19 -17.24 -14.22
N ALA A 66 -5.05 -16.73 -14.69
CA ALA A 66 -4.38 -17.20 -15.90
C ALA A 66 -3.44 -18.41 -15.67
N VAL A 67 -3.15 -18.77 -14.41
CA VAL A 67 -2.29 -19.93 -14.09
C VAL A 67 -3.05 -21.24 -14.39
N PRO A 68 -2.42 -22.22 -15.08
CA PRO A 68 -3.01 -23.54 -15.30
C PRO A 68 -3.46 -24.23 -14.01
N LYS A 69 -4.55 -24.99 -14.08
CA LYS A 69 -5.16 -25.66 -12.93
C LYS A 69 -4.17 -26.56 -12.19
N GLU A 70 -3.34 -27.28 -12.93
CA GLU A 70 -2.34 -28.21 -12.40
C GLU A 70 -1.31 -27.47 -11.54
N THR A 71 -0.87 -26.30 -12.00
CA THR A 71 0.04 -25.43 -11.23
C THR A 71 -0.66 -24.88 -9.99
N LEU A 72 -1.92 -24.46 -10.10
CA LEU A 72 -2.70 -24.02 -8.93
C LEU A 72 -2.91 -25.15 -7.92
N GLN A 73 -3.10 -26.39 -8.36
CA GLN A 73 -3.18 -27.56 -7.48
C GLN A 73 -1.86 -27.84 -6.77
N CYS A 74 -0.72 -27.68 -7.46
CA CYS A 74 0.59 -27.75 -6.83
C CYS A 74 0.83 -26.63 -5.81
N LEU A 75 0.39 -25.40 -6.09
CA LEU A 75 0.48 -24.27 -5.16
C LEU A 75 -0.39 -24.45 -3.91
N HIS A 76 -1.54 -25.10 -4.05
CA HIS A 76 -2.41 -25.44 -2.92
C HIS A 76 -1.89 -26.64 -2.10
N GLY A 77 -0.94 -27.39 -2.65
CA GLY A 77 -0.24 -28.44 -1.92
C GLY A 77 0.59 -27.87 -0.78
N LEU A 78 0.45 -28.42 0.43
CA LEU A 78 1.31 -28.05 1.57
C LEU A 78 2.72 -28.64 1.45
N GLU A 79 2.86 -29.73 0.69
CA GLU A 79 4.14 -30.41 0.45
C GLU A 79 4.65 -30.11 -0.96
N ALA A 80 5.94 -29.79 -1.07
CA ALA A 80 6.57 -29.50 -2.34
C ALA A 80 6.40 -30.67 -3.33
N GLY A 81 5.80 -30.38 -4.49
CA GLY A 81 5.59 -31.36 -5.56
C GLY A 81 4.38 -32.28 -5.39
N LYS A 82 3.58 -32.15 -4.32
CA LYS A 82 2.33 -32.90 -4.16
C LYS A 82 1.11 -32.02 -4.48
N PRO A 83 0.39 -32.27 -5.59
CA PRO A 83 -0.78 -31.49 -5.94
C PRO A 83 -1.93 -31.77 -4.96
N ASN A 84 -2.68 -30.72 -4.62
CA ASN A 84 -3.95 -30.83 -3.91
C ASN A 84 -5.08 -31.14 -4.93
N SER A 85 -6.10 -31.87 -4.49
CA SER A 85 -7.31 -32.09 -5.28
C SER A 85 -7.99 -30.78 -5.71
N LEU A 86 -7.96 -29.75 -4.86
CA LEU A 86 -8.52 -28.44 -5.12
C LEU A 86 -7.43 -27.50 -5.64
N PRO A 87 -7.69 -26.71 -6.71
CA PRO A 87 -6.76 -25.67 -7.13
C PRO A 87 -6.67 -24.58 -6.07
N PHE A 88 -5.51 -23.92 -5.97
CA PHE A 88 -5.37 -22.68 -5.22
C PHE A 88 -6.34 -21.65 -5.81
N SER A 89 -7.09 -20.99 -4.94
CA SER A 89 -8.03 -19.95 -5.35
C SER A 89 -8.18 -18.90 -4.26
N TYR A 90 -8.70 -17.74 -4.63
CA TYR A 90 -9.12 -16.71 -3.70
C TYR A 90 -10.40 -17.16 -2.98
N ASP A 91 -10.27 -18.04 -2.00
CA ASP A 91 -11.42 -18.65 -1.34
C ASP A 91 -12.07 -17.74 -0.28
N LYS A 92 -12.21 -16.43 -0.57
CA LYS A 92 -12.84 -15.48 0.35
C LYS A 92 -13.73 -14.45 -0.35
N GLU A 93 -14.90 -14.27 0.25
CA GLU A 93 -15.87 -13.19 0.07
C GLU A 93 -15.19 -11.82 -0.14
N GLU A 94 -15.73 -11.00 -1.06
CA GLU A 94 -15.24 -9.64 -1.40
C GLU A 94 -14.94 -8.77 -0.15
N ARG A 95 -15.71 -8.98 0.92
CA ARG A 95 -15.55 -8.32 2.21
C ARG A 95 -14.21 -8.61 2.90
N SER A 96 -13.60 -9.77 2.65
CA SER A 96 -12.25 -10.10 3.15
C SER A 96 -11.18 -9.41 2.33
N ARG A 97 -11.32 -9.35 1.00
CA ARG A 97 -10.40 -8.64 0.10
C ARG A 97 -10.26 -7.18 0.50
N GLN A 98 -11.39 -6.49 0.68
CA GLN A 98 -11.42 -5.08 1.11
C GLN A 98 -10.74 -4.86 2.47
N LYS A 99 -10.96 -5.75 3.44
CA LYS A 99 -10.29 -5.69 4.75
C LYS A 99 -8.77 -5.81 4.61
N TYR A 100 -8.31 -6.68 3.72
CA TYR A 100 -6.89 -6.93 3.54
C TYR A 100 -6.19 -5.81 2.77
N MET A 101 -6.84 -5.26 1.74
CA MET A 101 -6.39 -4.05 1.07
C MET A 101 -6.29 -2.87 2.04
N ALA A 102 -7.28 -2.68 2.91
CA ALA A 102 -7.27 -1.63 3.92
C ALA A 102 -6.03 -1.69 4.84
N ILE A 103 -5.53 -2.89 5.11
CA ILE A 103 -4.33 -3.12 5.91
C ILE A 103 -3.07 -2.92 5.08
N GLY A 104 -3.07 -3.31 3.81
CA GLY A 104 -2.02 -2.96 2.84
C GLY A 104 -1.78 -1.44 2.76
N TYR A 105 -2.85 -0.65 2.62
CA TYR A 105 -2.73 0.81 2.60
C TYR A 105 -2.14 1.37 3.89
N ARG A 106 -2.57 0.85 5.05
CA ARG A 106 -2.03 1.27 6.35
C ARG A 106 -0.55 0.95 6.48
N TYR A 107 -0.15 -0.25 6.03
CA TYR A 107 1.23 -0.68 6.07
C TYR A 107 2.12 0.20 5.19
N LEU A 108 1.75 0.36 3.92
CA LEU A 108 2.49 1.20 2.97
C LEU A 108 2.56 2.66 3.43
N GLY A 109 1.45 3.22 3.93
CA GLY A 109 1.43 4.58 4.47
C GLY A 109 2.33 4.75 5.70
N PHE A 110 2.33 3.78 6.61
CA PHE A 110 3.22 3.81 7.77
C PHE A 110 4.71 3.75 7.35
N CYS A 111 5.04 2.90 6.38
CA CYS A 111 6.39 2.81 5.83
C CYS A 111 6.82 4.07 5.08
N TRP A 112 5.92 4.67 4.29
CA TRP A 112 6.16 5.92 3.59
C TRP A 112 6.48 7.06 4.57
N ARG A 113 5.63 7.25 5.59
CA ARG A 113 5.86 8.29 6.63
C ARG A 113 7.15 8.06 7.40
N ALA A 114 7.44 6.80 7.74
CA ALA A 114 8.68 6.46 8.41
C ALA A 114 9.92 6.70 7.54
N HIS A 115 9.83 6.45 6.22
CA HIS A 115 10.92 6.71 5.29
C HIS A 115 11.21 8.22 5.19
N GLN A 116 10.18 9.07 5.16
CA GLN A 116 10.32 10.53 5.16
C GLN A 116 11.06 11.08 6.39
N LEU A 117 10.96 10.43 7.55
CA LEU A 117 11.70 10.82 8.75
C LEU A 117 13.20 10.47 8.68
N GLY A 118 13.60 9.55 7.80
CA GLY A 118 14.93 8.97 7.78
C GLY A 118 15.09 7.79 8.77
N ARG A 119 16.05 6.90 8.51
CA ARG A 119 16.23 5.64 9.28
C ARG A 119 16.35 5.85 10.80
N ALA A 120 17.10 6.86 11.24
CA ALA A 120 17.36 7.08 12.66
C ALA A 120 16.11 7.54 13.40
N ARG A 121 15.46 8.60 12.89
CA ARG A 121 14.24 9.15 13.48
C ARG A 121 13.06 8.20 13.37
N ALA A 122 12.94 7.45 12.27
CA ALA A 122 11.94 6.40 12.12
C ALA A 122 12.03 5.36 13.26
N LYS A 123 13.25 4.99 13.64
CA LYS A 123 13.49 4.05 14.74
C LYS A 123 13.22 4.67 16.11
N GLU A 124 13.58 5.92 16.30
CA GLU A 124 13.42 6.63 17.57
C GLU A 124 11.96 7.02 17.83
N GLU A 125 11.31 7.65 16.86
CA GLU A 125 9.96 8.22 17.01
C GLU A 125 8.88 7.15 16.77
N LEU A 126 9.03 6.34 15.72
CA LEU A 126 8.00 5.37 15.30
C LEU A 126 8.31 3.93 15.69
N GLY A 127 9.51 3.65 16.20
CA GLY A 127 9.99 2.28 16.40
C GLY A 127 10.07 1.48 15.10
N MET A 128 10.15 2.16 13.95
CA MET A 128 10.26 1.52 12.64
C MET A 128 11.70 1.10 12.38
N ALA A 129 11.90 -0.13 11.92
CA ALA A 129 13.17 -0.61 11.44
C ALA A 129 13.01 -1.22 10.07
N PHE A 130 13.82 -0.76 9.12
CA PHE A 130 13.93 -1.34 7.79
C PHE A 130 15.22 -2.15 7.69
N THR A 131 15.17 -3.26 6.96
CA THR A 131 16.41 -3.85 6.43
C THR A 131 17.02 -2.92 5.39
N THR A 132 18.30 -3.13 5.05
CA THR A 132 18.96 -2.37 3.98
C THR A 132 18.21 -2.49 2.66
N GLU A 133 17.73 -3.70 2.35
CA GLU A 133 16.93 -3.99 1.16
C GLU A 133 15.57 -3.28 1.20
N GLN A 134 14.81 -3.41 2.29
CA GLN A 134 13.50 -2.76 2.43
C GLN A 134 13.59 -1.25 2.28
N TRP A 135 14.66 -0.65 2.81
CA TRP A 135 14.89 0.78 2.66
C TRP A 135 15.20 1.19 1.22
N GLY A 136 16.02 0.41 0.50
CA GLY A 136 16.30 0.65 -0.91
C GLY A 136 15.02 0.60 -1.74
N LEU A 137 14.24 -0.47 -1.57
CA LEU A 137 12.97 -0.65 -2.27
C LEU A 137 11.93 0.43 -1.95
N MET A 138 11.87 0.91 -0.70
CA MET A 138 11.02 2.05 -0.37
C MET A 138 11.53 3.33 -1.03
N SER A 139 12.85 3.52 -1.15
CA SER A 139 13.42 4.67 -1.87
C SER A 139 13.06 4.64 -3.35
N ASP A 140 13.03 3.46 -3.97
CA ASP A 140 12.56 3.28 -5.35
C ASP A 140 11.08 3.69 -5.48
N ILE A 141 10.21 3.30 -4.54
CA ILE A 141 8.81 3.75 -4.51
C ILE A 141 8.72 5.28 -4.43
N MET A 142 9.51 5.91 -3.55
CA MET A 142 9.51 7.36 -3.40
C MET A 142 9.90 8.07 -4.70
N GLN A 143 10.90 7.55 -5.40
CA GLN A 143 11.36 8.10 -6.68
C GLN A 143 10.29 7.96 -7.78
N GLU A 144 9.61 6.81 -7.85
CA GLU A 144 8.52 6.59 -8.80
C GLU A 144 7.33 7.52 -8.50
N ILE A 145 6.96 7.69 -7.22
CA ILE A 145 5.91 8.64 -6.83
C ILE A 145 6.28 10.07 -7.26
N GLN A 146 7.52 10.50 -7.02
CA GLN A 146 7.97 11.83 -7.42
C GLN A 146 7.92 12.00 -8.94
N THR A 147 8.34 10.98 -9.70
CA THR A 147 8.29 11.00 -11.17
C THR A 147 6.86 11.12 -11.68
N GLU A 148 5.91 10.41 -11.09
CA GLU A 148 4.48 10.53 -11.43
C GLU A 148 3.91 11.91 -11.07
N LEU A 149 4.30 12.47 -9.92
CA LEU A 149 3.91 13.83 -9.53
C LEU A 149 4.43 14.88 -10.53
N ASP A 150 5.68 14.76 -10.95
CA ASP A 150 6.30 15.68 -11.92
C ASP A 150 5.58 15.59 -13.28
N ARG A 151 5.26 14.38 -13.76
CA ARG A 151 4.46 14.17 -14.98
C ARG A 151 3.07 14.80 -14.89
N LEU A 152 2.41 14.67 -13.74
CA LEU A 152 1.10 15.28 -13.52
C LEU A 152 1.18 16.81 -13.56
N LEU A 153 2.23 17.41 -12.97
CA LEU A 153 2.47 18.84 -13.03
C LEU A 153 2.73 19.33 -14.47
N GLU A 154 3.58 18.63 -15.22
CA GLU A 154 3.82 18.93 -16.64
C GLU A 154 2.55 18.85 -17.48
N SER A 155 1.73 17.81 -17.26
CA SER A 155 0.46 17.64 -17.97
C SER A 155 -0.52 18.78 -17.69
N LYS A 156 -0.60 19.23 -16.43
CA LYS A 156 -1.45 20.33 -16.00
C LYS A 156 -0.99 21.66 -16.63
N ASN A 157 0.31 21.92 -16.63
CA ASN A 157 0.89 23.11 -17.25
C ASN A 157 0.63 23.14 -18.76
N LYS A 158 0.77 21.99 -19.44
CA LYS A 158 0.47 21.86 -20.88
C LYS A 158 -1.01 22.11 -21.18
N ALA A 159 -1.92 21.56 -20.39
CA ALA A 159 -3.35 21.79 -20.54
C ALA A 159 -3.74 23.27 -20.35
N GLN A 160 -3.10 23.95 -19.39
CA GLN A 160 -3.34 25.36 -19.13
C GLN A 160 -2.83 26.27 -20.26
N LEU A 161 -1.67 25.95 -20.84
CA LEU A 161 -1.15 26.66 -22.02
C LEU A 161 -2.06 26.51 -23.25
N LEU A 162 -2.66 25.32 -23.46
CA LEU A 162 -3.62 25.08 -24.55
C LEU A 162 -4.97 25.80 -24.32
N ALA A 163 -5.37 25.97 -23.06
CA ALA A 163 -6.58 26.72 -22.70
C ALA A 163 -6.42 28.24 -22.88
N GLU A 164 -5.21 28.78 -22.68
CA GLU A 164 -4.90 30.20 -22.89
C GLU A 164 -4.71 30.57 -24.37
N ASP A 165 -4.27 29.61 -25.21
CA ASP A 165 -4.10 29.80 -26.67
C ASP A 165 -5.40 29.59 -27.46
N SER A 166 -6.42 28.95 -26.88
CA SER A 166 -7.74 28.75 -27.50
C SER A 166 -8.70 29.91 -27.24
N GLY A 167 -8.28 31.11 -27.67
CA GLY A 167 -9.22 32.19 -27.92
C GLY A 167 -10.09 31.87 -29.14
N TYR A 168 -11.31 31.35 -28.91
CA TYR A 168 -12.43 31.29 -29.86
C TYR A 168 -12.42 30.15 -30.89
N PHE A 169 -13.16 29.07 -30.62
CA PHE A 169 -14.45 28.78 -31.28
C PHE A 169 -15.07 27.53 -30.63
N SER A 170 -16.30 27.71 -30.16
CA SER A 170 -17.25 26.63 -29.90
C SER A 170 -17.48 25.89 -31.20
N ASP A 171 -17.21 24.59 -31.23
CA ASP A 171 -18.02 23.67 -32.04
C ASP A 171 -18.26 22.38 -31.26
N GLU A 172 -19.55 22.14 -31.13
CA GLU A 172 -20.23 21.12 -30.37
C GLU A 172 -20.25 19.85 -31.22
N ASP A 173 -19.22 19.00 -31.13
CA ASP A 173 -19.30 17.64 -31.65
C ASP A 173 -19.32 16.64 -30.48
N SER A 174 -20.56 16.34 -30.10
CA SER A 174 -20.92 15.16 -29.32
C SER A 174 -20.57 13.91 -30.14
N ILE A 175 -19.35 13.41 -29.95
CA ILE A 175 -19.02 12.03 -30.28
C ILE A 175 -19.38 11.19 -29.06
N THR A 176 -20.58 10.60 -29.11
CA THR A 176 -20.89 9.42 -28.30
C THR A 176 -20.05 8.27 -28.82
N THR A 177 -18.88 8.02 -28.21
CA THR A 177 -18.27 6.70 -28.30
C THR A 177 -19.09 5.78 -27.43
N ASP A 178 -19.92 4.98 -28.10
CA ASP A 178 -20.54 3.78 -27.55
C ASP A 178 -19.39 2.77 -27.38
N ASP A 179 -18.55 3.00 -26.36
CA ASP A 179 -17.51 2.08 -25.94
C ASP A 179 -18.20 0.98 -25.15
N GLU A 180 -18.62 -0.05 -25.89
CA GLU A 180 -18.89 -1.38 -25.38
C GLU A 180 -17.70 -1.75 -24.49
N TYR A 181 -17.92 -1.69 -23.17
CA TYR A 181 -16.90 -1.83 -22.14
C TYR A 181 -16.45 -3.29 -22.06
N ASP A 182 -15.70 -3.70 -23.07
CA ASP A 182 -14.97 -4.94 -23.12
C ASP A 182 -13.85 -4.82 -22.10
N GLY A 183 -14.09 -5.38 -20.91
CA GLY A 183 -13.23 -5.39 -19.72
C GLY A 183 -11.93 -6.17 -19.91
N TYR A 184 -11.22 -5.88 -20.99
CA TYR A 184 -9.86 -6.25 -21.28
C TYR A 184 -9.09 -4.93 -21.38
N GLU A 185 -9.06 -4.17 -20.28
CA GLU A 185 -7.90 -3.34 -20.03
C GLU A 185 -6.72 -4.30 -20.13
N SER A 186 -5.97 -4.12 -21.22
CA SER A 186 -4.72 -4.77 -21.51
C SER A 186 -3.97 -4.96 -20.21
N ALA A 187 -3.24 -6.07 -20.09
CA ALA A 187 -2.15 -6.14 -19.13
C ALA A 187 -1.20 -4.97 -19.45
N GLU A 188 -1.51 -3.77 -18.96
CA GLU A 188 -0.68 -2.60 -19.07
C GLU A 188 0.64 -3.03 -18.48
N ALA A 189 1.71 -2.81 -19.24
CA ALA A 189 3.05 -3.10 -18.78
C ALA A 189 3.15 -2.52 -17.36
N ARG A 190 3.43 -3.40 -16.37
CA ARG A 190 3.55 -3.03 -14.96
C ARG A 190 4.20 -1.66 -14.86
N THR A 191 3.47 -0.68 -14.33
CA THR A 191 4.01 0.67 -14.13
C THR A 191 5.25 0.58 -13.24
N GLY A 192 6.19 1.53 -13.39
CA GLY A 192 7.39 1.59 -12.56
C GLY A 192 7.03 1.55 -11.07
N LEU A 193 6.02 2.34 -10.68
CA LEU A 193 5.46 2.35 -9.34
C LEU A 193 4.87 1.00 -8.90
N GLY A 194 4.06 0.34 -9.74
CA GLY A 194 3.49 -0.97 -9.42
C GLY A 194 4.56 -2.04 -9.18
N GLN A 195 5.60 -2.07 -10.03
CA GLN A 195 6.73 -2.98 -9.87
C GLN A 195 7.54 -2.69 -8.59
N ALA A 196 7.77 -1.42 -8.26
CA ALA A 196 8.47 -1.02 -7.03
C ALA A 196 7.68 -1.46 -5.78
N ILE A 197 6.37 -1.22 -5.77
CA ILE A 197 5.45 -1.65 -4.69
C ILE A 197 5.48 -3.17 -4.56
N PHE A 198 5.39 -3.92 -5.65
CA PHE A 198 5.45 -5.38 -5.64
C PHE A 198 6.74 -5.89 -4.98
N ARG A 199 7.90 -5.36 -5.39
CA ARG A 199 9.20 -5.77 -4.83
C ARG A 199 9.30 -5.44 -3.35
N PHE A 200 8.87 -4.25 -2.93
CA PHE A 200 8.88 -3.85 -1.53
C PHE A 200 7.98 -4.77 -0.68
N MET A 201 6.77 -5.05 -1.14
CA MET A 201 5.84 -5.96 -0.45
C MET A 201 6.45 -7.36 -0.35
N LEU A 202 7.02 -7.87 -1.44
CA LEU A 202 7.67 -9.18 -1.46
C LEU A 202 8.84 -9.27 -0.46
N ALA A 203 9.74 -8.28 -0.44
CA ALA A 203 10.86 -8.23 0.51
C ALA A 203 10.38 -8.11 1.97
N SER A 204 9.27 -7.42 2.19
CA SER A 204 8.65 -7.28 3.51
C SER A 204 8.11 -8.59 4.04
N ILE A 205 7.57 -9.41 3.14
CA ILE A 205 7.02 -10.74 3.42
C ILE A 205 8.14 -11.79 3.56
N GLN A 206 9.11 -11.80 2.67
CA GLN A 206 10.15 -12.83 2.58
C GLN A 206 11.29 -12.67 3.60
N CYS A 207 11.38 -11.51 4.26
CA CYS A 207 12.44 -11.23 5.21
C CYS A 207 12.43 -12.27 6.36
N LYS A 208 13.51 -13.06 6.42
CA LYS A 208 13.72 -14.07 7.46
C LYS A 208 13.94 -13.38 8.81
N VAL A 209 12.91 -13.39 9.64
CA VAL A 209 13.00 -12.92 11.01
C VAL A 209 13.59 -14.02 11.89
N GLY A 210 14.87 -13.91 12.20
CA GLY A 210 15.52 -14.70 13.24
C GLY A 210 15.11 -14.22 14.65
N ALA A 211 16.07 -14.18 15.59
CA ALA A 211 15.81 -13.69 16.95
C ALA A 211 15.44 -12.18 17.02
N ALA A 212 15.65 -11.42 15.95
CA ALA A 212 15.38 -9.98 15.87
C ALA A 212 14.01 -9.69 15.22
N TRP A 213 12.94 -9.96 15.95
CA TRP A 213 11.54 -9.82 15.48
C TRP A 213 11.23 -8.42 14.92
N TYR A 214 11.81 -7.35 15.48
CA TYR A 214 11.61 -5.97 15.01
C TYR A 214 12.76 -5.47 14.13
N GLY A 215 13.45 -6.36 13.43
CA GLY A 215 14.37 -6.00 12.34
C GLY A 215 13.67 -5.82 10.99
N ASN A 216 12.36 -6.05 10.93
CA ASN A 216 11.54 -6.02 9.72
C ASN A 216 10.40 -4.97 9.87
N ALA A 217 10.23 -4.14 8.84
CA ALA A 217 9.20 -3.11 8.78
C ALA A 217 7.77 -3.64 8.99
N LEU A 218 7.46 -4.81 8.44
CA LEU A 218 6.14 -5.45 8.56
C LEU A 218 5.78 -5.79 10.00
N LEU A 219 6.74 -6.26 10.78
CA LEU A 219 6.52 -6.60 12.19
C LEU A 219 6.52 -5.37 13.11
N CYS A 220 7.25 -4.32 12.72
CA CYS A 220 7.12 -3.00 13.37
C CYS A 220 5.71 -2.44 13.14
N PHE A 221 5.20 -2.54 11.91
CA PHE A 221 3.81 -2.19 11.61
C PHE A 221 2.82 -3.05 12.39
N CYS A 222 3.07 -4.36 12.55
CA CYS A 222 2.18 -5.20 13.35
C CYS A 222 2.03 -4.68 14.78
N ALA A 223 3.16 -4.30 15.39
CA ALA A 223 3.15 -3.74 16.73
C ALA A 223 2.43 -2.38 16.74
N ALA A 224 2.70 -1.51 15.77
CA ALA A 224 2.10 -0.18 15.67
C ALA A 224 0.57 -0.24 15.45
N ALA A 225 0.12 -1.15 14.60
CA ALA A 225 -1.30 -1.31 14.27
C ALA A 225 -2.14 -1.84 15.44
N GLY A 226 -1.50 -2.43 16.46
CA GLY A 226 -2.12 -2.87 17.70
C GLY A 226 -2.27 -1.76 18.75
N ILE A 227 -1.75 -0.56 18.53
CA ILE A 227 -1.90 0.57 19.47
C ILE A 227 -3.33 1.13 19.42
N ARG A 228 -3.89 1.46 20.58
CA ARG A 228 -5.19 2.12 20.69
C ARG A 228 -5.02 3.64 20.66
N GLY A 229 -5.52 4.32 19.64
CA GLY A 229 -5.24 5.75 19.41
C GLY A 229 -5.64 6.76 20.50
N ALA A 230 -6.49 6.39 21.45
CA ALA A 230 -6.93 7.26 22.54
C ALA A 230 -6.24 6.98 23.88
N SER A 231 -5.39 5.95 23.97
CA SER A 231 -4.77 5.50 25.22
C SER A 231 -3.33 5.04 25.01
N GLU A 232 -2.48 5.14 26.02
CA GLU A 232 -1.12 4.55 26.04
C GLU A 232 -1.16 3.03 26.24
N GLY A 233 -1.89 2.33 25.36
CA GLY A 233 -2.18 0.91 25.51
C GLY A 233 -2.41 0.21 24.19
N TYR A 234 -2.31 -1.10 24.23
CA TYR A 234 -2.61 -1.98 23.10
C TYR A 234 -4.07 -2.38 23.09
N GLN A 235 -4.60 -2.62 21.90
CA GLN A 235 -5.89 -3.27 21.71
C GLN A 235 -5.86 -4.69 22.25
N GLU A 236 -7.03 -5.19 22.62
CA GLU A 236 -7.16 -6.57 23.08
C GLU A 236 -6.78 -7.55 21.95
N PRO A 237 -6.08 -8.66 22.26
CA PRO A 237 -5.49 -9.52 21.24
C PRO A 237 -6.46 -10.01 20.16
N TRP A 238 -7.72 -10.26 20.51
CA TRP A 238 -8.74 -10.71 19.56
C TRP A 238 -9.17 -9.63 18.56
N LEU A 239 -9.12 -8.34 18.92
CA LEU A 239 -9.42 -7.24 18.01
C LEU A 239 -8.32 -7.06 16.95
N TYR A 240 -7.10 -7.51 17.26
CA TYR A 240 -5.95 -7.43 16.37
C TYR A 240 -5.74 -8.70 15.51
N THR A 241 -6.43 -9.80 15.81
CA THR A 241 -6.36 -11.04 14.99
C THR A 241 -6.77 -10.80 13.54
N GLY A 242 -7.71 -9.88 13.27
CA GLY A 242 -8.10 -9.50 11.92
C GLY A 242 -6.94 -8.87 11.13
N THR A 243 -6.10 -8.07 11.81
CA THR A 243 -4.91 -7.46 11.19
C THR A 243 -3.85 -8.51 10.90
N LEU A 244 -3.61 -9.43 11.83
CA LEU A 244 -2.68 -10.53 11.61
C LEU A 244 -3.16 -11.49 10.51
N ALA A 245 -4.46 -11.80 10.46
CA ALA A 245 -5.05 -12.62 9.41
C ALA A 245 -4.96 -11.96 8.03
N ALA A 246 -5.06 -10.64 7.96
CA ALA A 246 -4.86 -9.88 6.73
C ALA A 246 -3.43 -9.87 6.25
N LEU A 247 -2.49 -9.67 7.18
CA LEU A 247 -1.08 -9.75 6.86
C LEU A 247 -0.72 -11.17 6.44
N GLN A 248 -1.23 -12.19 7.11
CA GLN A 248 -1.09 -13.59 6.67
C GLN A 248 -1.68 -13.80 5.26
N TRP A 249 -2.79 -13.16 4.91
CA TRP A 249 -3.34 -13.24 3.56
C TRP A 249 -2.45 -12.54 2.53
N LEU A 250 -1.94 -11.34 2.83
CA LEU A 250 -0.99 -10.63 1.98
C LEU A 250 0.33 -11.42 1.82
N ILE A 251 0.71 -12.19 2.83
CA ILE A 251 1.92 -13.02 2.89
C ILE A 251 1.75 -14.36 2.18
N ARG A 252 0.52 -14.85 1.95
CA ARG A 252 0.32 -16.15 1.30
C ARG A 252 0.77 -16.04 -0.17
N PRO A 253 1.81 -16.79 -0.58
CA PRO A 253 2.29 -16.80 -1.96
C PRO A 253 1.25 -17.37 -2.92
#